data_AF-A0A7C3T7Y1-F1
#
_entry.id   AF-A0A7C3T7Y1-F1
#
_cell.length_a   1.000
_cell.length_b   1.000
_cell.length_c   1.000
_cell.angle_alpha   90.00
_cell.angle_beta   90.00
_cell.angle_gamma   90.00
#
_symmetry.space_group_name_H-M   'P 1'
#
loop_
_entity.id
_entity.type
_entity.pdbx_description
1 polymer ?
#
loop_
_entity_poly.entity_id
_entity_poly.type
_entity_poly.pdbx_seq_one_letter_code
_entity_poly.pdbx_strand_id
1 'polypeptide(L)'
;PILVPSIGPCAEACTACGDVCPTRAIRPFSTYDKSYKLKLGVANVNRSTCIAWNGGRDCVVCAEVCPYSAVVFRDVWDDSLPKDPTRPITDPGNKGRMKRVPTVDERLCTGCGICEYQCPVLPDHSIVVYTFQEDRKYNPTPEGPLDGFYRRNWAKRKVQGKAEEYAATREEFRKRIEILGPGAQGPG
;
A
#
# COMPACT_ATOMS: atom_id res chain seq x y z
N PRO A 1 14.26 13.29 14.45
CA PRO A 1 14.38 11.85 14.09
C PRO A 1 14.26 11.71 12.57
N ILE A 2 14.86 10.68 11.98
CA ILE A 2 14.77 10.38 10.55
C ILE A 2 13.96 9.09 10.39
N LEU A 3 12.94 9.10 9.53
CA LEU A 3 12.21 7.88 9.16
C LEU A 3 13.01 7.15 8.08
N VAL A 4 13.27 5.86 8.29
CA VAL A 4 13.92 4.98 7.32
C VAL A 4 12.95 3.84 7.00
N PRO A 5 12.09 3.97 5.97
CA PRO A 5 11.02 3.02 5.71
C PRO A 5 11.48 1.58 5.51
N SER A 6 12.68 1.36 4.94
CA SER A 6 13.24 0.04 4.70
C SER A 6 13.44 -0.81 5.95
N ILE A 7 13.61 -0.19 7.14
CA ILE A 7 13.71 -0.90 8.42
C ILE A 7 12.40 -0.87 9.24
N GLY A 8 11.42 -0.10 8.80
CA GLY A 8 10.10 -0.05 9.43
C GLY A 8 9.33 1.24 9.10
N PRO A 9 7.99 1.14 8.95
CA PRO A 9 7.15 2.30 8.67
C PRO A 9 6.83 3.11 9.92
N CYS A 10 6.35 4.33 9.71
CA CYS A 10 5.72 5.13 10.74
C CYS A 10 4.32 4.57 11.05
N ALA A 11 4.19 3.84 12.16
CA ALA A 11 2.94 3.16 12.55
C ALA A 11 1.76 4.13 12.72
N GLU A 12 0.61 3.84 12.11
CA GLU A 12 -0.57 4.73 12.05
C GLU A 12 -1.00 5.29 13.42
N ALA A 13 -1.04 4.46 14.46
CA ALA A 13 -1.51 4.85 15.80
C ALA A 13 -0.41 5.35 16.75
N CYS A 14 0.81 5.63 16.26
CA CYS A 14 1.95 6.06 17.09
C CYS A 14 2.16 7.59 17.05
N THR A 15 2.26 8.20 18.23
CA THR A 15 2.56 9.64 18.44
C THR A 15 3.89 9.90 19.16
N ALA A 16 4.61 8.84 19.55
CA ALA A 16 5.75 8.91 20.47
C ALA A 16 6.82 9.94 20.10
N CYS A 17 7.07 10.18 18.80
CA CYS A 17 8.03 11.17 18.34
C CYS A 17 7.72 12.60 18.83
N GLY A 18 6.44 12.97 18.95
CA GLY A 18 6.02 14.27 19.48
C GLY A 18 6.14 14.37 21.00
N ASP A 19 6.08 13.23 21.69
CA ASP A 19 6.14 13.15 23.15
C ASP A 19 7.59 13.16 23.66
N VAL A 20 8.51 12.49 22.94
CA VAL A 20 9.91 12.32 23.36
C VAL A 20 10.87 13.41 22.87
N CYS A 21 10.44 14.29 21.96
CA CYS A 21 11.33 15.29 21.36
C CYS A 21 11.73 16.37 22.38
N PRO A 22 12.99 16.42 22.85
CA PRO A 22 13.39 17.32 23.94
C PRO A 22 13.40 18.78 23.50
N THR A 23 13.70 19.04 22.22
CA THR A 23 13.76 20.39 21.65
C THR A 23 12.41 20.92 21.19
N ARG A 24 11.35 20.09 21.20
CA ARG A 24 10.03 20.41 20.60
C ARG A 24 10.08 20.78 19.12
N ALA A 25 11.15 20.40 18.41
CA ALA A 25 11.20 20.48 16.94
C ALA A 25 10.05 19.69 16.30
N ILE A 26 9.69 18.56 16.91
CA ILE A 26 8.41 17.90 16.68
C ILE A 26 7.50 18.26 17.84
N ARG A 27 6.45 19.05 17.56
CA ARG A 27 5.42 19.37 18.56
C ARG A 27 4.58 18.12 18.86
N PRO A 28 4.07 17.95 20.09
CA PRO A 28 3.10 16.88 20.37
C PRO A 28 1.93 16.93 19.40
N PHE A 29 1.45 15.76 19.01
CA PHE A 29 0.36 15.62 18.05
C PHE A 29 -0.48 14.40 18.38
N SER A 30 -1.76 14.44 18.04
CA SER A 30 -2.68 13.30 18.19
C SER A 30 -2.63 12.37 16.98
N THR A 31 -3.18 11.16 17.13
CA THR A 31 -3.41 10.25 15.98
C THR A 31 -4.32 10.89 14.93
N TYR A 32 -5.26 11.75 15.35
CA TYR A 32 -6.07 12.56 14.43
C TYR A 32 -5.20 13.52 13.61
N ASP A 33 -4.30 14.26 14.26
CA ASP A 33 -3.39 15.15 13.53
C ASP A 33 -2.50 14.36 12.56
N LYS A 34 -2.09 13.14 12.94
CA LYS A 34 -1.32 12.27 12.06
C LYS A 34 -2.05 11.85 10.80
N SER A 35 -3.35 11.54 10.92
CA SER A 35 -4.15 11.10 9.76
C SER A 35 -4.57 12.23 8.83
N TYR A 36 -4.63 13.47 9.32
CA TYR A 36 -5.26 14.58 8.58
C TYR A 36 -4.42 15.84 8.46
N LYS A 37 -3.28 15.97 9.15
CA LYS A 37 -2.51 17.23 9.20
C LYS A 37 -1.02 17.03 9.03
N LEU A 38 -0.48 15.87 9.40
CA LEU A 38 0.95 15.60 9.30
C LEU A 38 1.30 14.92 7.98
N LYS A 39 2.29 15.49 7.30
CA LYS A 39 2.96 14.90 6.16
C LYS A 39 4.45 14.75 6.46
N LEU A 40 4.94 13.53 6.37
CA LEU A 40 6.34 13.15 6.50
C LEU A 40 7.05 13.12 5.15
N GLY A 41 6.28 12.93 4.07
CA GLY A 41 6.81 12.81 2.72
C GLY A 41 5.74 12.35 1.73
N VAL A 42 6.17 12.00 0.53
CA VAL A 42 5.32 11.48 -0.55
C VAL A 42 5.96 10.25 -1.16
N ALA A 43 5.19 9.17 -1.28
CA ALA A 43 5.63 7.97 -1.97
C ALA A 43 5.62 8.19 -3.50
N ASN A 44 6.65 7.72 -4.20
CA ASN A 44 6.74 7.76 -5.65
C ASN A 44 7.04 6.35 -6.18
N VAL A 45 6.35 5.95 -7.24
CA VAL A 45 6.53 4.64 -7.87
C VAL A 45 7.56 4.74 -8.99
N ASN A 46 8.66 4.01 -8.87
CA ASN A 46 9.57 3.75 -9.96
C ASN A 46 8.94 2.75 -10.94
N ARG A 47 8.53 3.28 -12.11
CA ARG A 47 7.82 2.52 -13.13
C ARG A 47 8.70 1.49 -13.85
N SER A 48 10.02 1.69 -13.87
CA SER A 48 10.92 0.77 -14.56
C SER A 48 11.23 -0.48 -13.73
N THR A 49 11.01 -0.46 -12.41
CA THR A 49 11.26 -1.62 -11.54
C THR A 49 9.98 -2.23 -10.97
N CYS A 50 8.89 -1.47 -10.87
CA CYS A 50 7.64 -1.96 -10.30
C CYS A 50 7.05 -3.12 -11.13
N ILE A 51 6.69 -4.22 -10.46
CA ILE A 51 6.13 -5.43 -11.08
C ILE A 51 4.89 -5.13 -11.93
N ALA A 52 4.00 -4.26 -11.47
CA ALA A 52 2.79 -3.90 -12.21
C ALA A 52 3.07 -2.93 -13.38
N TRP A 53 4.09 -2.06 -13.25
CA TRP A 53 4.43 -1.10 -14.30
C TRP A 53 5.37 -1.68 -15.36
N ASN A 54 6.44 -2.36 -14.97
CA ASN A 54 7.42 -2.93 -15.87
C ASN A 54 7.06 -4.35 -16.31
N GLY A 55 6.20 -5.03 -15.56
CA GLY A 55 5.78 -6.40 -15.85
C GLY A 55 4.41 -6.49 -16.52
N GLY A 56 4.11 -7.66 -17.05
CA GLY A 56 2.77 -8.06 -17.46
C GLY A 56 1.96 -8.75 -16.36
N ARG A 57 2.31 -8.54 -15.09
CA ARG A 57 1.72 -9.21 -13.92
C ARG A 57 1.06 -8.21 -12.98
N ASP A 58 -0.02 -8.62 -12.33
CA ASP A 58 -0.69 -7.81 -11.33
C ASP A 58 0.08 -7.86 -10.00
N CYS A 59 0.32 -6.69 -9.41
CA CYS A 59 0.90 -6.57 -8.07
C CYS A 59 0.12 -5.51 -7.29
N VAL A 60 -0.45 -5.91 -6.15
CA VAL A 60 -1.36 -5.06 -5.36
C VAL A 60 -0.85 -4.65 -3.98
N VAL A 61 0.32 -5.15 -3.59
CA VAL A 61 0.86 -5.06 -2.22
C VAL A 61 0.83 -3.64 -1.66
N CYS A 62 1.41 -2.67 -2.38
CA CYS A 62 1.49 -1.29 -1.90
C CYS A 62 0.12 -0.62 -1.69
N ALA A 63 -0.91 -1.03 -2.43
CA ALA A 63 -2.27 -0.53 -2.28
C ALA A 63 -2.98 -1.19 -1.10
N GLU A 64 -2.82 -2.50 -0.92
CA GLU A 64 -3.44 -3.25 0.17
C GLU A 64 -2.92 -2.83 1.55
N VAL A 65 -1.63 -2.54 1.65
CA VAL A 65 -1.00 -2.17 2.93
C VAL A 65 -1.15 -0.68 3.25
N CYS A 66 -1.67 0.15 2.35
CA CYS A 66 -1.76 1.60 2.56
C CYS A 66 -2.94 1.96 3.48
N PRO A 67 -2.71 2.43 4.73
CA PRO A 67 -3.80 2.79 5.65
C PRO A 67 -4.53 4.08 5.26
N TYR A 68 -3.95 4.87 4.35
CA TYR A 68 -4.48 6.19 3.94
C TYR A 68 -5.21 6.14 2.59
N SER A 69 -5.34 4.97 1.96
CA SER A 69 -5.85 4.81 0.59
C SER A 69 -5.16 5.74 -0.42
N ALA A 70 -3.88 6.04 -0.19
CA ALA A 70 -3.11 6.97 -1.02
C ALA A 70 -2.52 6.31 -2.27
N VAL A 71 -2.47 4.99 -2.33
CA VAL A 71 -2.04 4.25 -3.52
C VAL A 71 -3.28 3.77 -4.25
N VAL A 72 -3.50 4.28 -5.45
CA VAL A 72 -4.69 4.04 -6.28
C VAL A 72 -4.30 3.41 -7.61
N PHE A 73 -5.15 2.53 -8.13
CA PHE A 73 -4.93 1.90 -9.42
C PHE A 73 -5.46 2.75 -10.57
N ARG A 74 -4.71 2.73 -11.68
CA ARG A 74 -5.16 3.24 -12.98
C ARG A 74 -4.92 2.17 -14.03
N ASP A 75 -5.78 2.14 -15.04
CA ASP A 75 -5.55 1.30 -16.20
C ASP A 75 -4.77 2.09 -17.24
N VAL A 76 -3.69 1.50 -17.75
CA VAL A 76 -2.85 2.09 -18.78
C VAL A 76 -2.70 1.11 -19.94
N TRP A 77 -2.71 1.62 -21.17
CA TRP A 77 -2.44 0.83 -22.35
C TRP A 77 -0.93 0.56 -22.48
N ASP A 78 -0.56 -0.68 -22.78
CA ASP A 78 0.81 -1.08 -23.03
C ASP A 78 0.88 -1.93 -24.29
N ASP A 79 1.48 -1.40 -25.35
CA ASP A 79 1.63 -2.03 -26.67
C ASP A 79 2.72 -3.11 -26.72
N SER A 80 3.58 -3.18 -25.69
CA SER A 80 4.62 -4.20 -25.52
C SER A 80 4.10 -5.51 -24.91
N LEU A 81 2.83 -5.54 -24.47
CA LEU A 81 2.17 -6.74 -23.94
C LEU A 81 1.23 -7.36 -24.98
N PRO A 82 1.10 -8.70 -25.02
CA PRO A 82 0.14 -9.34 -25.89
C PRO A 82 -1.30 -9.16 -25.37
N LYS A 83 -2.28 -9.03 -26.27
CA LYS A 83 -3.73 -9.07 -25.94
C LYS A 83 -4.10 -10.39 -25.29
N ASP A 84 -3.70 -11.48 -25.93
CA ASP A 84 -3.83 -12.85 -25.47
C ASP A 84 -2.46 -13.38 -25.05
N PRO A 85 -2.20 -13.59 -23.74
CA PRO A 85 -0.94 -14.12 -23.23
C PRO A 85 -0.59 -15.52 -23.75
N THR A 86 -1.55 -16.26 -24.30
CA THR A 86 -1.32 -17.60 -24.87
C THR A 86 -0.76 -17.57 -26.29
N ARG A 87 -0.72 -16.38 -26.92
CA ARG A 87 -0.27 -16.18 -28.29
C ARG A 87 0.98 -15.29 -28.36
N PRO A 88 1.89 -15.50 -29.33
CA PRO A 88 3.05 -14.63 -29.53
C PRO A 88 2.66 -13.17 -29.79
N ILE A 89 3.44 -12.21 -29.27
CA ILE A 89 3.20 -10.78 -29.55
C ILE A 89 3.46 -10.41 -31.03
N THR A 90 4.20 -11.26 -31.74
CA THR A 90 4.45 -11.12 -33.18
C THR A 90 3.21 -11.43 -34.03
N ASP A 91 2.19 -12.09 -33.45
CA ASP A 91 0.95 -12.37 -34.16
C ASP A 91 0.23 -11.07 -34.58
N PRO A 92 -0.19 -10.95 -35.84
CA PRO A 92 -1.00 -9.82 -36.29
C PRO A 92 -2.24 -9.63 -35.41
N GLY A 93 -2.43 -8.42 -34.90
CA GLY A 93 -3.56 -8.05 -34.06
C GLY A 93 -3.45 -8.41 -32.58
N ASN A 94 -2.43 -9.17 -32.16
CA ASN A 94 -2.22 -9.56 -30.76
C ASN A 94 -1.42 -8.53 -29.94
N LYS A 95 -1.09 -7.37 -30.50
CA LYS A 95 -0.36 -6.32 -29.77
C LYS A 95 -1.28 -5.48 -28.89
N GLY A 96 -0.80 -5.26 -27.68
CA GLY A 96 -1.26 -4.29 -26.71
C GLY A 96 -2.42 -4.73 -25.83
N ARG A 97 -2.33 -4.48 -24.52
CA ARG A 97 -3.46 -4.65 -23.59
C ARG A 97 -3.47 -3.57 -22.51
N MET A 98 -4.62 -3.40 -21.86
CA MET A 98 -4.70 -2.61 -20.63
C MET A 98 -4.02 -3.38 -19.49
N LYS A 99 -3.21 -2.67 -18.70
CA LYS A 99 -2.64 -3.18 -17.45
C LYS A 99 -3.01 -2.24 -16.30
N ARG A 100 -3.23 -2.82 -15.12
CA ARG A 100 -3.62 -2.08 -13.93
C ARG A 100 -2.39 -1.75 -13.10
N VAL A 101 -2.11 -0.46 -12.91
CA VAL A 101 -0.85 0.02 -12.31
C VAL A 101 -1.09 0.93 -11.11
N PRO A 102 -0.24 0.84 -10.06
CA PRO A 102 -0.35 1.69 -8.90
C PRO A 102 0.17 3.10 -9.18
N THR A 103 -0.55 4.10 -8.68
CA THR A 103 -0.15 5.52 -8.65
C THR A 103 -0.40 6.08 -7.26
N VAL A 104 0.32 7.12 -6.87
CA VAL A 104 0.17 7.73 -5.54
C VAL A 104 -0.61 9.03 -5.66
N ASP A 105 -1.70 9.15 -4.89
CA ASP A 105 -2.38 10.40 -4.63
C ASP A 105 -1.66 11.15 -3.52
N GLU A 106 -0.90 12.16 -3.91
CA GLU A 106 -0.09 12.99 -3.02
C GLU A 106 -0.93 13.77 -2.01
N ARG A 107 -2.23 13.98 -2.27
CA ARG A 107 -3.14 14.65 -1.33
C ARG A 107 -3.44 13.77 -0.13
N LEU A 108 -3.47 12.45 -0.33
CA LEU A 108 -3.76 11.44 0.68
C LEU A 108 -2.49 10.90 1.35
N CYS A 109 -1.38 10.85 0.60
CA CYS A 109 -0.13 10.31 1.08
C CYS A 109 0.41 11.14 2.25
N THR A 110 0.67 10.48 3.37
CA THR A 110 1.31 11.05 4.56
C THR A 110 2.81 10.77 4.61
N GLY A 111 3.34 9.90 3.73
CA GLY A 111 4.74 9.50 3.74
C GLY A 111 5.11 8.51 4.85
N CYS A 112 4.17 7.69 5.33
CA CYS A 112 4.43 6.74 6.43
C CYS A 112 5.42 5.60 6.09
N GLY A 113 5.70 5.33 4.82
CA GLY A 113 6.70 4.34 4.42
C GLY A 113 6.25 2.88 4.35
N ILE A 114 5.01 2.54 4.73
CA ILE A 114 4.56 1.12 4.75
C ILE A 114 4.55 0.47 3.37
N CYS A 115 4.27 1.24 2.32
CA CYS A 115 4.30 0.72 0.95
C CYS A 115 5.72 0.43 0.44
N GLU A 116 6.72 1.19 0.90
CA GLU A 116 8.13 0.96 0.60
C GLU A 116 8.62 -0.29 1.36
N TYR A 117 8.37 -0.34 2.67
CA TYR A 117 8.73 -1.46 3.54
C TYR A 117 8.19 -2.81 3.04
N GLN A 118 6.97 -2.82 2.50
CA GLN A 118 6.30 -4.03 2.01
C GLN A 118 6.56 -4.30 0.53
N CYS A 119 7.30 -3.44 -0.17
CA CYS A 119 7.56 -3.65 -1.59
C CYS A 119 8.42 -4.91 -1.79
N PRO A 120 7.95 -5.91 -2.55
CA PRO A 120 8.69 -7.17 -2.72
C PRO A 120 9.87 -7.06 -3.70
N VAL A 121 10.06 -5.89 -4.33
CA VAL A 121 11.16 -5.67 -5.28
C VAL A 121 12.44 -5.35 -4.50
N LEU A 122 13.49 -6.08 -4.84
CA LEU A 122 14.83 -6.00 -4.26
C LEU A 122 15.87 -5.87 -5.39
N PRO A 123 17.06 -5.29 -5.14
CA PRO A 123 17.50 -4.68 -3.87
C PRO A 123 16.83 -3.33 -3.59
N ASP A 124 16.38 -2.64 -4.64
CA ASP A 124 15.74 -1.33 -4.54
C ASP A 124 14.23 -1.45 -4.69
N HIS A 125 13.49 -1.06 -3.64
CA HIS A 125 12.03 -1.02 -3.67
C HIS A 125 11.53 -0.13 -4.81
N SER A 126 10.48 -0.58 -5.49
CA SER A 126 9.91 0.16 -6.63
C SER A 126 8.95 1.27 -6.23
N ILE A 127 8.70 1.45 -4.93
CA ILE A 127 7.97 2.59 -4.39
C ILE A 127 8.76 3.12 -3.20
N VAL A 128 9.12 4.39 -3.23
CA VAL A 128 10.03 5.01 -2.25
C VAL A 128 9.43 6.32 -1.74
N VAL A 129 9.57 6.60 -0.45
CA VAL A 129 9.12 7.84 0.18
C VAL A 129 10.20 8.91 0.09
N TYR A 130 9.85 10.05 -0.49
CA TYR A 130 10.70 11.24 -0.56
C TYR A 130 10.21 12.30 0.43
N THR A 131 11.15 12.99 1.08
CA THR A 131 10.88 14.06 2.06
C THR A 131 10.96 15.47 1.45
N PHE A 132 11.48 15.61 0.23
CA PHE A 132 11.61 16.89 -0.46
C PHE A 132 10.24 17.44 -0.91
N GLN A 133 9.51 18.12 -0.02
CA GLN A 133 8.57 19.23 -0.27
C GLN A 133 7.73 19.53 0.97
N GLU A 134 8.28 20.38 1.85
CA GLU A 134 7.69 20.73 3.16
C GLU A 134 6.44 21.63 3.06
N ASP A 135 6.14 22.21 1.88
CA ASP A 135 5.09 23.24 1.74
C ASP A 135 3.72 22.75 1.26
N ARG A 136 3.52 21.44 1.11
CA ARG A 136 2.25 20.92 0.58
C ARG A 136 1.21 20.77 1.69
N LYS A 137 0.36 21.80 1.87
CA LYS A 137 -0.88 21.69 2.66
C LYS A 137 -1.61 20.39 2.30
N TYR A 138 -1.85 19.52 3.29
CA TYR A 138 -2.75 18.39 3.12
C TYR A 138 -4.16 18.94 2.87
N ASN A 139 -4.63 18.80 1.63
CA ASN A 139 -5.95 19.26 1.21
C ASN A 139 -6.73 18.04 0.69
N PRO A 140 -7.44 17.30 1.56
CA PRO A 140 -8.27 16.20 1.11
C PRO A 140 -9.39 16.79 0.25
N THR A 141 -9.67 16.21 -0.92
CA THR A 141 -10.83 16.64 -1.71
C THR A 141 -12.11 16.52 -0.89
N PRO A 142 -13.05 17.48 -1.02
CA PRO A 142 -14.44 17.22 -0.69
C PRO A 142 -14.87 15.97 -1.46
N GLU A 143 -15.53 15.03 -0.79
CA GLU A 143 -15.88 13.72 -1.33
C GLU A 143 -16.56 13.84 -2.70
N GLY A 144 -15.84 13.53 -3.77
CA GLY A 144 -16.41 13.45 -5.11
C GLY A 144 -17.31 12.21 -5.26
N PRO A 145 -18.27 12.20 -6.21
CA PRO A 145 -19.16 11.06 -6.45
C PRO A 145 -18.42 9.73 -6.70
N LEU A 146 -17.21 9.80 -7.26
CA LEU A 146 -16.32 8.65 -7.54
C LEU A 146 -15.26 8.40 -6.44
N ASP A 147 -14.90 9.41 -5.63
CA ASP A 147 -14.03 9.24 -4.45
C ASP A 147 -14.71 8.39 -3.36
N GLY A 148 -16.04 8.31 -3.43
CA GLY A 148 -16.85 7.49 -2.54
C GLY A 148 -16.65 5.97 -2.68
N PHE A 149 -15.95 5.45 -3.69
CA PHE A 149 -15.65 4.00 -3.77
C PHE A 149 -14.48 3.59 -2.87
N TYR A 150 -13.47 4.46 -2.70
CA TYR A 150 -12.29 4.18 -1.86
C TYR A 150 -12.36 4.77 -0.44
N ARG A 151 -13.24 5.76 -0.19
CA ARG A 151 -13.39 6.41 1.12
C ARG A 151 -14.71 6.19 1.85
N ARG A 152 -15.81 5.76 1.19
CA ARG A 152 -17.03 5.41 1.95
C ARG A 152 -16.80 4.08 2.67
N ASN A 153 -16.73 4.18 4.00
CA ASN A 153 -16.75 3.10 4.98
C ASN A 153 -15.46 2.32 5.24
N TRP A 154 -14.28 2.96 5.29
CA TRP A 154 -13.17 2.35 6.06
C TRP A 154 -13.52 2.32 7.56
N ALA A 155 -13.94 3.46 8.13
CA ALA A 155 -14.28 3.58 9.55
C ALA A 155 -15.50 2.74 9.96
N LYS A 156 -16.49 2.56 9.07
CA LYS A 156 -17.65 1.67 9.33
C LYS A 156 -17.33 0.18 9.13
N ARG A 157 -16.31 -0.17 8.34
CA ARG A 157 -15.85 -1.57 8.16
C ARG A 157 -15.08 -2.11 9.37
N LYS A 158 -14.53 -1.26 10.24
CA LYS A 158 -13.87 -1.74 11.47
C LYS A 158 -14.84 -2.26 12.54
N VAL A 159 -16.16 -2.00 12.45
CA VAL A 159 -17.04 -2.22 13.62
C VAL A 159 -18.40 -2.88 13.33
N GLN A 160 -18.84 -3.08 12.08
CA GLN A 160 -20.14 -3.72 11.83
C GLN A 160 -20.08 -4.94 10.93
N GLY A 161 -20.37 -6.12 11.52
CA GLY A 161 -21.00 -7.23 10.83
C GLY A 161 -20.15 -8.43 10.41
N LYS A 162 -18.83 -8.46 10.66
CA LYS A 162 -17.98 -9.60 10.24
C LYS A 162 -17.25 -10.33 11.35
N ALA A 163 -17.52 -10.04 12.63
CA ALA A 163 -16.87 -10.74 13.75
C ALA A 163 -17.13 -12.26 13.69
N GLU A 164 -18.35 -12.65 13.34
CA GLU A 164 -18.75 -14.06 13.20
C GLU A 164 -18.15 -14.72 11.94
N GLU A 165 -18.06 -13.98 10.83
CA GLU A 165 -17.45 -14.46 9.57
C GLU A 165 -15.92 -14.67 9.73
N TYR A 166 -15.23 -13.76 10.43
CA TYR A 166 -13.81 -13.91 10.76
C TYR A 166 -13.55 -15.00 11.81
N ALA A 167 -14.48 -15.21 12.75
CA ALA A 167 -14.39 -16.32 13.71
C ALA A 167 -14.59 -17.68 13.01
N ALA A 168 -15.57 -17.78 12.11
CA ALA A 168 -15.82 -18.96 11.29
C ALA A 168 -14.62 -19.28 10.38
N THR A 169 -14.04 -18.26 9.74
CA THR A 169 -12.84 -18.43 8.89
C THR A 169 -11.62 -18.83 9.72
N ARG A 170 -11.44 -18.29 10.94
CA ARG A 170 -10.39 -18.70 11.87
C ARG A 170 -10.56 -20.14 12.35
N GLU A 171 -11.78 -20.57 12.63
CA GLU A 171 -12.07 -21.93 13.07
C GLU A 171 -11.95 -22.95 11.92
N GLU A 172 -12.33 -22.58 10.70
CA GLU A 172 -12.11 -23.37 9.49
C GLU A 172 -10.62 -23.50 9.16
N PHE A 173 -9.83 -22.44 9.33
CA PHE A 173 -8.36 -22.50 9.22
C PHE A 173 -7.73 -23.37 10.32
N ARG A 174 -8.23 -23.28 11.57
CA ARG A 174 -7.74 -24.09 12.70
C ARG A 174 -7.99 -25.59 12.47
N LYS A 175 -9.17 -25.95 11.97
CA LYS A 175 -9.51 -27.34 11.57
C LYS A 175 -8.65 -27.84 10.40
N ARG A 176 -8.28 -26.96 9.45
CA ARG A 176 -7.35 -27.29 8.36
C ARG A 176 -5.91 -27.50 8.83
N ILE A 177 -5.46 -26.76 9.85
CA ILE A 177 -4.13 -26.95 10.46
C ILE A 177 -4.06 -28.26 11.25
N GLU A 178 -5.16 -28.70 11.89
CA GLU A 178 -5.21 -30.00 12.59
C GLU A 178 -5.23 -31.23 11.67
N ILE A 179 -5.54 -31.07 10.37
CA ILE A 179 -5.50 -32.17 9.37
C ILE A 179 -4.08 -32.41 8.83
N LEU A 180 -3.18 -31.41 8.92
CA LEU A 180 -1.76 -31.55 8.61
C LEU A 180 -0.98 -31.68 9.92
N GLY A 181 -1.10 -32.86 10.55
CA GLY A 181 -0.49 -33.15 11.84
C GLY A 181 1.04 -32.93 11.88
N PRO A 182 1.63 -32.77 13.09
CA PRO A 182 3.06 -32.58 13.28
C PRO A 182 3.80 -33.89 12.99
N GLY A 183 4.29 -34.02 11.76
CA GLY A 183 5.04 -35.20 11.30
C GLY A 183 6.22 -34.80 10.42
N ALA A 184 7.19 -34.07 10.97
CA ALA A 184 8.51 -33.92 10.36
C ALA A 184 9.57 -33.84 11.46
N GLN A 185 10.04 -35.01 11.90
CA GLN A 185 11.32 -35.14 12.58
C GLN A 185 12.43 -35.34 11.53
N GLY A 186 13.51 -34.57 11.67
CA GLY A 186 14.86 -34.96 11.27
C GLY A 186 15.53 -34.09 10.19
N PRO A 187 16.87 -34.14 10.06
CA PRO A 187 17.83 -34.94 10.83
C PRO A 187 18.84 -34.09 11.64
N GLY A 188 19.44 -34.72 12.66
CA GLY A 188 20.77 -34.39 13.16
C GLY A 188 21.83 -35.21 12.46
#